data_AF-A0A920T924-F1
#
_entry.id   AF-A0A920T924-F1
#
_cell.length_a   1.000
_cell.length_b   1.000
_cell.length_c   1.000
_cell.angle_alpha   90.00
_cell.angle_beta   90.00
_cell.angle_gamma   90.00
#
_symmetry.space_group_name_H-M   'P 1'
#
loop_
_entity.id
_entity.type
_entity.pdbx_description
1 polymer ?
#
loop_
_entity_poly.entity_id
_entity_poly.type
_entity_poly.pdbx_seq_one_letter_code
_entity_poly.pdbx_strand_id
1 'polypeptide(L)'
;MVEFGGSKKNNIILSGEICHAFVPFKDTNPDCPAEHRYKAIVAIYKPTRGLHVYSSADGIRWSPMSDKPVITTGYFDSMNLAFWDTVRGKYVGFHRALRGGPGMLKPPSHEASTKDVMTATSSNFLQWSEPDWLEYSPERWTRFSTRTTRFSPFVQLYTNQVQPYHRAPHIYIGFPTRYVAGRSKLTGLNRRLSESVEYFGVDYTDGGFMTSRDGRRFKFWDEAFIRPGRPVRGRWVYGDNFQALGLVETKLGRNRWPA
;
A
#
# COMPACT_ATOMS: atom_id res chain seq x y z
N MET A 1 6.13 -12.22 24.03
CA MET A 1 4.87 -11.47 24.04
C MET A 1 5.06 -10.19 24.82
N VAL A 2 4.44 -9.11 24.35
CA VAL A 2 4.49 -7.79 24.97
C VAL A 2 3.65 -7.79 26.26
N GLU A 3 4.12 -7.13 27.30
CA GLU A 3 3.35 -6.96 28.53
C GLU A 3 2.32 -5.84 28.38
N PHE A 4 1.08 -6.11 28.77
CA PHE A 4 0.00 -5.13 28.75
C PHE A 4 -0.94 -5.39 29.93
N GLY A 5 -1.26 -4.35 30.69
CA GLY A 5 -2.10 -4.47 31.89
C GLY A 5 -1.56 -5.45 32.94
N GLY A 6 -0.23 -5.54 33.09
CA GLY A 6 0.43 -6.46 34.02
C GLY A 6 0.45 -7.93 33.58
N SER A 7 0.10 -8.24 32.33
CA SER A 7 0.06 -9.62 31.82
C SER A 7 0.71 -9.76 30.45
N LYS A 8 1.40 -10.90 30.24
CA LYS A 8 1.90 -11.36 28.94
C LYS A 8 1.01 -12.44 28.30
N LYS A 9 -0.10 -12.81 28.95
CA LYS A 9 -1.10 -13.76 28.41
C LYS A 9 -2.04 -13.03 27.44
N ASN A 10 -1.48 -12.59 26.32
CA ASN A 10 -2.18 -11.86 25.26
C ASN A 10 -1.62 -12.28 23.89
N ASN A 11 -2.15 -11.71 22.81
CA ASN A 11 -1.70 -11.90 21.43
C ASN A 11 -0.91 -10.70 20.88
N ILE A 12 -0.38 -9.84 21.75
CA ILE A 12 0.38 -8.64 21.37
C ILE A 12 1.85 -9.03 21.13
N ILE A 13 2.28 -8.92 19.87
CA ILE A 13 3.65 -9.24 19.44
C ILE A 13 4.51 -8.00 19.18
N LEU A 14 3.88 -6.83 19.00
CA LEU A 14 4.57 -5.56 18.69
C LEU A 14 3.99 -4.44 19.57
N SER A 15 4.84 -3.49 19.97
CA SER A 15 4.44 -2.27 20.67
C SER A 15 5.42 -1.15 20.37
N GLY A 16 5.05 0.09 20.72
CA GLY A 16 5.89 1.27 20.51
C GLY A 16 5.96 1.71 19.05
N GLU A 17 7.05 2.39 18.69
CA GLU A 17 7.19 3.07 17.39
C GLU A 17 7.14 2.13 16.18
N ILE A 18 7.40 0.84 16.38
CA ILE A 18 7.40 -0.16 15.30
C ILE A 18 6.02 -0.67 14.92
N CYS A 19 4.94 -0.24 15.60
CA CYS A 19 3.59 -0.77 15.32
C CYS A 19 2.92 -0.12 14.10
N HIS A 20 3.37 1.08 13.71
CA HIS A 20 2.78 1.83 12.61
C HIS A 20 3.27 1.31 11.27
N ALA A 21 2.34 0.89 10.40
CA ALA A 21 2.64 0.39 9.06
C ALA A 21 3.72 -0.72 9.04
N PHE A 22 3.70 -1.61 10.04
CA PHE A 22 4.55 -2.79 10.09
C PHE A 22 4.04 -3.85 9.11
N VAL A 23 4.81 -4.15 8.08
CA VAL A 23 4.41 -5.11 7.03
C VAL A 23 5.38 -6.29 7.01
N PRO A 24 5.03 -7.41 7.69
CA PRO A 24 5.84 -8.61 7.67
C PRO A 24 5.57 -9.46 6.43
N PHE A 25 6.60 -10.17 5.98
CA PHE A 25 6.51 -11.21 4.97
C PHE A 25 7.45 -12.37 5.31
N LYS A 26 7.10 -13.57 4.81
CA LYS A 26 8.01 -14.71 4.82
C LYS A 26 8.97 -14.55 3.66
N ASP A 27 10.27 -14.56 3.93
CA ASP A 27 11.27 -14.42 2.89
C ASP A 27 11.31 -15.68 2.02
N THR A 28 11.31 -15.48 0.70
CA THR A 28 11.36 -16.54 -0.30
C THR A 28 12.70 -16.59 -1.02
N ASN A 29 13.66 -15.74 -0.62
CA ASN A 29 15.04 -15.87 -1.06
C ASN A 29 15.58 -17.26 -0.64
N PRO A 30 16.00 -18.11 -1.58
CA PRO A 30 16.52 -19.45 -1.27
C PRO A 30 17.75 -19.41 -0.36
N ASP A 31 18.51 -18.30 -0.39
CA ASP A 31 19.71 -18.10 0.41
C ASP A 31 19.41 -17.38 1.75
N CYS A 32 18.13 -17.19 2.10
CA CYS A 32 17.77 -16.53 3.35
C CYS A 32 18.12 -17.39 4.57
N PRO A 33 18.94 -16.90 5.51
CA PRO A 33 19.26 -17.63 6.73
C PRO A 33 18.00 -17.88 7.58
N ALA A 34 17.98 -19.00 8.32
CA ALA A 34 16.80 -19.42 9.08
C ALA A 34 16.42 -18.41 10.19
N GLU A 35 17.40 -17.72 10.76
CA GLU A 35 17.25 -16.63 11.72
C GLU A 35 16.55 -15.39 11.13
N HIS A 36 16.52 -15.27 9.80
CA HIS A 36 15.91 -14.16 9.07
C HIS A 36 14.70 -14.59 8.21
N ARG A 37 14.14 -15.78 8.49
CA ARG A 37 13.03 -16.40 7.74
C ARG A 37 11.84 -15.46 7.49
N TYR A 38 11.57 -14.57 8.43
CA TYR A 38 10.60 -13.50 8.28
C TYR A 38 11.32 -12.16 8.28
N LYS A 39 10.85 -11.26 7.43
CA LYS A 39 11.34 -9.89 7.32
C LYS A 39 10.16 -8.94 7.37
N ALA A 40 10.41 -7.71 7.77
CA ALA A 40 9.40 -6.67 7.77
C ALA A 40 10.01 -5.34 7.36
N ILE A 41 9.21 -4.52 6.71
CA ILE A 41 9.48 -3.11 6.50
C ILE A 41 8.50 -2.29 7.35
N VAL A 42 8.99 -1.24 7.98
CA VAL A 42 8.22 -0.44 8.95
C VAL A 42 8.53 1.04 8.79
N ALA A 43 7.51 1.88 8.92
CA ALA A 43 7.69 3.32 8.93
C ALA A 43 8.02 3.81 10.34
N ILE A 44 9.17 4.46 10.50
CA ILE A 44 9.58 5.12 11.74
C ILE A 44 9.82 6.59 11.44
N TYR A 45 9.35 7.47 12.32
CA TYR A 45 9.37 8.92 12.10
C TYR A 45 10.44 9.65 12.93
N LYS A 46 10.97 9.02 13.98
CA LYS A 46 11.96 9.59 14.89
C LYS A 46 13.06 8.56 15.20
N PRO A 47 14.31 8.99 15.46
CA PRO A 47 14.82 10.35 15.27
C PRO A 47 14.97 10.72 13.79
N THR A 48 15.15 9.72 12.92
CA THR A 48 15.23 9.91 11.47
C THR A 48 14.02 9.27 10.80
N ARG A 49 13.29 10.05 10.02
CA ARG A 49 12.14 9.55 9.27
C ARG A 49 12.58 8.65 8.12
N GLY A 50 12.03 7.45 8.04
CA GLY A 50 12.26 6.54 6.92
C GLY A 50 11.61 5.16 7.10
N LEU A 51 11.88 4.29 6.13
CA LEU A 51 11.58 2.86 6.25
C LEU A 51 12.74 2.14 6.90
N HIS A 52 12.44 1.41 7.97
CA HIS A 52 13.38 0.53 8.66
C HIS A 52 13.02 -0.93 8.38
N VAL A 53 13.99 -1.81 8.62
CA VAL A 53 13.85 -3.24 8.34
C VAL A 53 14.11 -4.06 9.59
N TYR A 54 13.27 -5.07 9.79
CA TYR A 54 13.32 -6.00 10.90
C TYR A 54 13.35 -7.42 10.37
N SER A 55 13.86 -8.35 11.17
CA SER A 55 13.80 -9.77 10.88
C SER A 55 13.39 -10.59 12.09
N SER A 56 12.94 -11.80 11.82
CA SER A 56 12.54 -12.78 12.83
C SER A 56 12.72 -14.20 12.29
N ALA A 57 13.15 -15.12 13.15
CA ALA A 57 13.19 -16.54 12.84
C ALA A 57 11.79 -17.19 12.86
N ASP A 58 10.90 -16.68 13.72
CA ASP A 58 9.61 -17.30 14.06
C ASP A 58 8.39 -16.43 13.71
N GLY A 59 8.60 -15.18 13.29
CA GLY A 59 7.54 -14.22 12.97
C GLY A 59 6.88 -13.59 14.20
N ILE A 60 7.38 -13.88 15.40
CA ILE A 60 6.85 -13.42 16.68
C ILE A 60 7.85 -12.49 17.37
N ARG A 61 9.14 -12.85 17.37
CA ARG A 61 10.23 -12.08 17.99
C ARG A 61 11.03 -11.36 16.93
N TRP A 62 10.90 -10.04 16.89
CA TRP A 62 11.47 -9.20 15.83
C TRP A 62 12.66 -8.40 16.34
N SER A 63 13.73 -8.35 15.55
CA SER A 63 14.93 -7.56 15.82
C SER A 63 15.23 -6.64 14.64
N PRO A 64 15.69 -5.39 14.88
CA PRO A 64 16.09 -4.51 13.80
C PRO A 64 17.28 -5.12 13.05
N MET A 65 17.34 -4.92 11.73
CA MET A 65 18.50 -5.33 10.92
C MET A 65 19.47 -4.18 10.64
N SER A 66 19.11 -2.95 11.00
CA SER A 66 19.88 -1.73 10.78
C SER A 66 19.51 -0.68 11.83
N ASP A 67 20.50 0.12 12.26
CA ASP A 67 20.30 1.27 13.16
C ASP A 67 19.77 2.51 12.43
N LYS A 68 19.79 2.51 11.09
CA LYS A 68 19.37 3.62 10.23
C LYS A 68 18.23 3.18 9.29
N PRO A 69 17.38 4.11 8.83
CA PRO A 69 16.42 3.80 7.78
C PRO A 69 17.15 3.37 6.51
N VAL A 70 16.55 2.44 5.79
CA VAL A 70 17.09 1.90 4.53
C VAL A 70 16.51 2.59 3.29
N ILE A 71 15.37 3.29 3.44
CA ILE A 71 14.77 4.16 2.42
C ILE A 71 14.27 5.44 3.11
N THR A 72 14.64 6.61 2.61
CA THR A 72 14.28 7.92 3.21
C THR A 72 13.41 8.79 2.31
N THR A 73 13.38 8.53 1.00
CA THR A 73 12.50 9.20 0.03
C THR A 73 11.14 8.52 -0.02
N GLY A 74 10.06 9.24 0.30
CA GLY A 74 8.69 8.71 0.29
C GLY A 74 7.78 9.34 1.36
N TYR A 75 6.51 8.93 1.43
CA TYR A 75 5.53 9.42 2.41
C TYR A 75 5.32 8.46 3.61
N PHE A 76 5.41 7.15 3.38
CA PHE A 76 5.48 6.06 4.38
C PHE A 76 4.29 5.84 5.34
N ASP A 77 3.30 6.72 5.39
CA ASP A 77 2.09 6.65 6.25
C ASP A 77 1.04 5.58 5.87
N SER A 78 1.42 4.62 5.03
CA SER A 78 0.54 3.59 4.49
C SER A 78 1.27 2.24 4.50
N MET A 79 0.60 1.15 4.13
CA MET A 79 1.28 -0.15 3.97
C MET A 79 2.39 -0.04 2.90
N ASN A 80 3.64 -0.06 3.36
CA ASN A 80 4.83 -0.13 2.51
C ASN A 80 5.16 -1.61 2.29
N LEU A 81 5.39 -2.00 1.04
CA LEU A 81 5.61 -3.40 0.69
C LEU A 81 7.08 -3.64 0.42
N ALA A 82 7.54 -4.81 0.81
CA ALA A 82 8.80 -5.37 0.35
C ALA A 82 8.68 -6.90 0.28
N PHE A 83 9.33 -7.51 -0.70
CA PHE A 83 9.40 -8.96 -0.84
C PHE A 83 10.57 -9.36 -1.76
N TRP A 84 10.96 -10.62 -1.72
CA TRP A 84 11.91 -11.18 -2.67
C TRP A 84 11.25 -11.48 -4.01
N ASP A 85 11.75 -10.86 -5.08
CA ASP A 85 11.39 -11.19 -6.46
C ASP A 85 12.18 -12.41 -6.90
N THR A 86 11.51 -13.57 -6.93
CA THR A 86 12.12 -14.85 -7.32
C THR A 86 12.55 -14.90 -8.78
N VAL A 87 11.97 -14.09 -9.65
CA VAL A 87 12.32 -14.06 -11.08
C VAL A 87 13.55 -13.20 -11.32
N ARG A 88 13.72 -12.11 -10.56
CA ARG A 88 14.85 -11.18 -10.72
C ARG A 88 15.98 -11.39 -9.73
N GLY A 89 15.80 -12.24 -8.71
CA GLY A 89 16.82 -12.52 -7.70
C GLY A 89 17.18 -11.29 -6.86
N LYS A 90 16.19 -10.48 -6.49
CA LYS A 90 16.39 -9.28 -5.65
C LYS A 90 15.16 -8.95 -4.84
N TYR A 91 15.34 -8.26 -3.72
CA TYR A 91 14.23 -7.63 -3.03
C TYR A 91 13.72 -6.45 -3.86
N VAL A 92 12.39 -6.31 -3.89
CA VAL A 92 11.70 -5.15 -4.45
C VAL A 92 10.78 -4.59 -3.38
N GLY A 93 10.62 -3.27 -3.38
CA GLY A 93 9.76 -2.57 -2.43
C GLY A 93 8.91 -1.53 -3.13
N PHE A 94 7.67 -1.39 -2.67
CA PHE A 94 6.69 -0.44 -3.20
C PHE A 94 6.13 0.41 -2.06
N HIS A 95 6.28 1.73 -2.17
CA HIS A 95 5.82 2.67 -1.16
C HIS A 95 5.24 3.92 -1.80
N ARG A 96 4.39 4.62 -1.04
CA ARG A 96 3.70 5.81 -1.52
C ARG A 96 4.59 7.05 -1.41
N ALA A 97 4.45 7.95 -2.37
CA ALA A 97 4.93 9.33 -2.30
C ALA A 97 3.90 10.28 -2.93
N LEU A 98 4.22 11.57 -2.96
CA LEU A 98 3.38 12.62 -3.55
C LEU A 98 4.05 13.20 -4.80
N ARG A 99 3.33 13.28 -5.91
CA ARG A 99 3.75 14.01 -7.12
C ARG A 99 2.66 14.94 -7.62
N GLY A 100 3.00 15.92 -8.45
CA GLY A 100 2.02 16.86 -9.01
C GLY A 100 1.08 16.24 -10.04
N GLY A 101 1.50 15.17 -10.73
CA GLY A 101 0.72 14.52 -11.77
C GLY A 101 1.60 14.03 -12.93
N PRO A 102 1.03 13.78 -14.12
CA PRO A 102 1.81 13.34 -15.28
C PRO A 102 2.84 14.42 -15.65
N GLY A 103 4.12 14.04 -15.70
CA GLY A 103 5.23 14.95 -16.02
C GLY A 103 5.55 16.01 -14.96
N MET A 104 4.81 16.07 -13.85
CA MET A 104 4.99 17.06 -12.79
C MET A 104 5.40 16.37 -11.49
N LEU A 105 6.70 16.35 -11.20
CA LEU A 105 7.24 15.68 -10.02
C LEU A 105 6.91 16.42 -8.72
N LYS A 106 7.05 17.74 -8.70
CA LYS A 106 6.77 18.55 -7.52
C LYS A 106 5.32 19.07 -7.55
N PRO A 107 4.49 18.72 -6.55
CA PRO A 107 3.13 19.26 -6.48
C PRO A 107 3.15 20.73 -6.04
N PRO A 108 2.20 21.57 -6.49
CA PRO A 108 2.13 22.99 -6.11
C PRO A 108 1.63 23.20 -4.68
N SER A 109 0.93 22.22 -4.10
CA SER A 109 0.54 22.18 -2.70
C SER A 109 0.32 20.72 -2.26
N HIS A 110 0.20 20.48 -0.96
CA HIS A 110 -0.15 19.13 -0.47
C HIS A 110 -1.51 18.67 -0.99
N GLU A 111 -2.50 19.57 -1.06
CA GLU A 111 -3.86 19.27 -1.51
C GLU A 111 -3.92 18.96 -3.01
N ALA A 112 -3.15 19.69 -3.80
CA ALA A 112 -3.04 19.48 -5.25
C ALA A 112 -2.18 18.25 -5.59
N SER A 113 -1.55 17.61 -4.61
CA SER A 113 -0.70 16.45 -4.84
C SER A 113 -1.52 15.21 -5.19
N THR A 114 -0.93 14.40 -6.06
CA THR A 114 -1.41 13.07 -6.42
C THR A 114 -0.58 12.05 -5.64
N LYS A 115 -1.23 11.27 -4.77
CA LYS A 115 -0.58 10.09 -4.17
C LYS A 115 -0.27 9.10 -5.27
N ASP A 116 0.97 8.64 -5.30
CA ASP A 116 1.46 7.67 -6.28
C ASP A 116 2.51 6.76 -5.66
N VAL A 117 2.95 5.77 -6.42
CA VAL A 117 3.80 4.69 -5.94
C VAL A 117 5.21 4.84 -6.51
N MET A 118 6.18 4.66 -5.64
CA MET A 118 7.60 4.51 -5.97
C MET A 118 8.02 3.06 -5.77
N THR A 119 9.06 2.66 -6.49
CA THR A 119 9.72 1.36 -6.35
C THR A 119 11.20 1.53 -6.04
N ALA A 120 11.74 0.63 -5.24
CA ALA A 120 13.17 0.49 -4.99
C ALA A 120 13.56 -0.99 -4.99
N THR A 121 14.84 -1.30 -5.17
CA THR A 121 15.33 -2.68 -5.14
C THR A 121 16.57 -2.83 -4.28
N SER A 122 16.80 -4.04 -3.76
CA SER A 122 17.97 -4.36 -2.94
C SER A 122 18.40 -5.81 -3.19
N SER A 123 19.69 -6.09 -3.16
CA SER A 123 20.21 -7.48 -3.21
C SER A 123 20.24 -8.15 -1.82
N ASN A 124 20.30 -7.36 -0.74
CA ASN A 124 20.55 -7.86 0.62
C ASN A 124 19.54 -7.37 1.67
N PHE A 125 18.48 -6.65 1.24
CA PHE A 125 17.43 -6.07 2.08
C PHE A 125 17.89 -4.90 2.98
N LEU A 126 19.18 -4.55 2.98
CA LEU A 126 19.78 -3.48 3.79
C LEU A 126 20.12 -2.25 2.94
N GLN A 127 20.70 -2.46 1.77
CA GLN A 127 21.10 -1.39 0.84
C GLN A 127 20.12 -1.34 -0.31
N TRP A 128 19.31 -0.29 -0.35
CA TRP A 128 18.30 -0.09 -1.37
C TRP A 128 18.75 0.94 -2.38
N SER A 129 18.36 0.73 -3.65
CA SER A 129 18.49 1.74 -4.68
C SER A 129 17.67 2.99 -4.31
N GLU A 130 18.07 4.14 -4.85
CA GLU A 130 17.21 5.33 -4.80
C GLU A 130 15.82 4.99 -5.36
N PRO A 131 14.72 5.35 -4.65
CA PRO A 131 13.37 5.11 -5.14
C PRO A 131 13.10 5.86 -6.44
N ASP A 132 12.40 5.21 -7.36
CA ASP A 132 11.95 5.79 -8.61
C ASP A 132 10.45 5.58 -8.79
N TRP A 133 9.80 6.43 -9.59
CA TRP A 133 8.35 6.37 -9.79
C TRP A 133 7.95 5.15 -10.62
N LEU A 134 6.79 4.57 -10.29
CA LEU A 134 6.12 3.68 -11.22
C LEU A 134 5.65 4.43 -12.46
N GLU A 135 5.78 3.75 -13.59
CA GLU A 135 5.18 4.11 -14.85
C GLU A 135 3.88 3.33 -15.06
N TYR A 136 2.96 3.91 -15.82
CA TYR A 136 1.65 3.33 -16.04
C TYR A 136 1.22 3.45 -17.50
N SER A 137 0.22 2.67 -17.88
CA SER A 137 -0.55 2.94 -19.07
C SER A 137 -1.29 4.30 -18.97
N PRO A 138 -1.62 4.96 -20.09
CA PRO A 138 -2.16 6.33 -20.09
C PRO A 138 -3.42 6.52 -19.24
N GLU A 139 -4.25 5.49 -19.08
CA GLU A 139 -5.51 5.54 -18.34
C GLU A 139 -5.32 5.96 -16.87
N ARG A 140 -4.14 5.73 -16.29
CA ARG A 140 -3.74 6.23 -14.96
C ARG A 140 -3.96 7.72 -14.78
N TRP A 141 -3.85 8.48 -15.87
CA TRP A 141 -3.90 9.94 -15.88
C TRP A 141 -5.21 10.49 -16.42
N THR A 142 -6.26 9.67 -16.43
CA THR A 142 -7.61 10.14 -16.74
C THR A 142 -8.06 11.09 -15.64
N ARG A 143 -8.52 12.28 -16.02
CA ARG A 143 -9.10 13.25 -15.08
C ARG A 143 -10.51 12.82 -14.74
N PHE A 144 -10.82 12.70 -13.45
CA PHE A 144 -12.20 12.45 -13.01
C PHE A 144 -13.06 13.73 -12.99
N SER A 145 -12.42 14.89 -13.12
CA SER A 145 -13.08 16.20 -13.15
C SER A 145 -12.41 17.13 -14.16
N THR A 146 -13.24 17.76 -15.00
CA THR A 146 -12.83 18.86 -15.88
C THR A 146 -12.79 20.20 -15.17
N ARG A 147 -13.53 20.35 -14.06
CA ARG A 147 -13.55 21.56 -13.24
C ARG A 147 -12.22 21.75 -12.52
N THR A 148 -11.75 23.00 -12.48
CA THR A 148 -10.62 23.39 -11.62
C THR A 148 -10.98 23.14 -10.16
N THR A 149 -10.11 22.46 -9.45
CA THR A 149 -10.23 22.13 -8.02
C THR A 149 -8.88 22.36 -7.36
N ARG A 150 -8.88 22.66 -6.06
CA ARG A 150 -7.66 22.74 -5.25
C ARG A 150 -7.02 21.35 -5.02
N PHE A 151 -7.78 20.29 -5.24
CA PHE A 151 -7.32 18.90 -5.12
C PHE A 151 -6.74 18.38 -6.44
N SER A 152 -5.97 17.29 -6.38
CA SER A 152 -5.57 16.59 -7.62
C SER A 152 -6.79 16.17 -8.45
N PRO A 153 -6.83 16.46 -9.76
CA PRO A 153 -7.91 16.03 -10.65
C PRO A 153 -7.76 14.57 -11.12
N PHE A 154 -6.71 13.88 -10.67
CA PHE A 154 -6.42 12.48 -10.98
C PHE A 154 -6.76 11.59 -9.79
N VAL A 155 -7.18 10.37 -10.06
CA VAL A 155 -7.28 9.35 -9.00
C VAL A 155 -5.90 9.19 -8.35
N GLN A 156 -5.88 9.14 -7.03
CA GLN A 156 -4.67 8.95 -6.24
C GLN A 156 -4.57 7.49 -5.79
N LEU A 157 -3.35 6.96 -5.65
CA LEU A 157 -3.12 5.60 -5.17
C LEU A 157 -2.66 5.65 -3.71
N TYR A 158 -3.57 5.33 -2.77
CA TYR A 158 -3.32 5.44 -1.33
C TYR A 158 -2.56 4.22 -0.78
N THR A 159 -2.97 3.01 -1.17
CA THR A 159 -2.17 1.79 -1.04
C THR A 159 -1.90 1.24 -2.45
N ASN A 160 -1.01 0.26 -2.58
CA ASN A 160 -0.71 -0.36 -3.88
C ASN A 160 -1.01 -1.88 -3.92
N GLN A 161 -0.81 -2.59 -2.80
CA GLN A 161 -1.01 -4.03 -2.67
C GLN A 161 -0.35 -4.86 -3.78
N VAL A 162 0.82 -4.41 -4.26
CA VAL A 162 1.59 -5.11 -5.29
C VAL A 162 2.22 -6.37 -4.71
N GLN A 163 2.02 -7.49 -5.39
CA GLN A 163 2.64 -8.77 -5.06
C GLN A 163 2.84 -9.60 -6.34
N PRO A 164 3.79 -10.57 -6.34
CA PRO A 164 3.89 -11.53 -7.43
C PRO A 164 2.67 -12.46 -7.39
N TYR A 165 2.14 -12.81 -8.56
CA TYR A 165 1.12 -13.83 -8.65
C TYR A 165 1.76 -15.21 -8.45
N HIS A 166 1.44 -15.91 -7.37
CA HIS A 166 2.14 -17.13 -6.98
C HIS A 166 2.16 -18.25 -8.04
N ARG A 167 1.16 -18.31 -8.94
CA ARG A 167 1.10 -19.29 -10.04
C ARG A 167 1.86 -18.85 -11.31
N ALA A 168 2.21 -17.57 -11.40
CA ALA A 168 3.04 -17.02 -12.46
C ALA A 168 3.88 -15.86 -11.90
N PRO A 169 4.97 -16.14 -11.15
CA PRO A 169 5.72 -15.11 -10.40
C PRO A 169 6.32 -14.00 -11.26
N HIS A 170 6.39 -14.21 -12.59
CA HIS A 170 6.81 -13.21 -13.57
C HIS A 170 5.72 -12.16 -13.88
N ILE A 171 4.54 -12.24 -13.23
CA ILE A 171 3.46 -11.26 -13.29
C ILE A 171 3.24 -10.69 -11.89
N TYR A 172 3.35 -9.38 -11.78
CA TYR A 172 2.91 -8.63 -10.63
C TYR A 172 1.46 -8.23 -10.82
N ILE A 173 0.71 -8.34 -9.73
CA ILE A 173 -0.66 -7.84 -9.62
C ILE A 173 -0.69 -6.81 -8.49
N GLY A 174 -1.49 -5.79 -8.63
CA GLY A 174 -1.72 -4.78 -7.61
C GLY A 174 -3.20 -4.47 -7.47
N PHE A 175 -3.62 -4.21 -6.24
CA PHE A 175 -4.96 -3.76 -5.89
C PHE A 175 -4.86 -2.42 -5.16
N PRO A 176 -4.52 -1.33 -5.85
CA PRO A 176 -4.34 -0.05 -5.19
C PRO A 176 -5.68 0.46 -4.66
N THR A 177 -5.69 0.95 -3.42
CA THR A 177 -6.79 1.79 -2.95
C THR A 177 -6.79 3.08 -3.79
N ARG A 178 -7.79 3.23 -4.63
CA ARG A 178 -8.05 4.48 -5.35
C ARG A 178 -8.66 5.47 -4.38
N TYR A 179 -8.17 6.70 -4.40
CA TYR A 179 -8.60 7.77 -3.51
C TYR A 179 -8.93 9.01 -4.33
N VAL A 180 -10.09 9.60 -4.06
CA VAL A 180 -10.57 10.84 -4.68
C VAL A 180 -10.91 11.83 -3.57
N ALA A 181 -10.16 12.93 -3.52
CA ALA A 181 -10.33 13.97 -2.51
C ALA A 181 -11.46 14.94 -2.83
N GLY A 182 -12.03 15.53 -1.79
CA GLY A 182 -12.81 16.77 -1.91
C GLY A 182 -14.13 16.63 -2.66
N ARG A 183 -14.82 15.50 -2.49
CA ARG A 183 -16.18 15.31 -2.99
C ARG A 183 -17.20 15.81 -1.95
N SER A 184 -18.48 15.69 -2.28
CA SER A 184 -19.58 16.16 -1.42
C SER A 184 -19.90 15.19 -0.27
N LYS A 185 -20.56 15.68 0.78
CA LYS A 185 -21.12 14.86 1.86
C LYS A 185 -22.45 14.24 1.42
N LEU A 186 -22.40 13.10 0.71
CA LEU A 186 -23.55 12.54 0.00
C LEU A 186 -24.60 11.88 0.92
N THR A 187 -24.21 11.45 2.12
CA THR A 187 -25.05 10.68 3.04
C THR A 187 -25.05 11.28 4.45
N GLY A 188 -25.99 10.85 5.29
CA GLY A 188 -25.96 11.17 6.73
C GLY A 188 -24.69 10.66 7.43
N LEU A 189 -24.16 9.50 7.00
CA LEU A 189 -22.89 8.98 7.50
C LEU A 189 -21.71 9.89 7.15
N ASN A 190 -21.63 10.39 5.91
CA ASN A 190 -20.60 11.34 5.50
C ASN A 190 -20.60 12.59 6.40
N ARG A 191 -21.78 13.13 6.73
CA ARG A 191 -21.90 14.30 7.59
C ARG A 191 -21.37 14.02 9.00
N ARG A 192 -21.81 12.91 9.61
CA ARG A 192 -21.36 12.49 10.94
C ARG A 192 -19.84 12.26 11.00
N LEU A 193 -19.27 11.55 10.04
CA LEU A 193 -17.83 11.30 10.01
C LEU A 193 -17.02 12.60 9.84
N SER A 194 -17.55 13.56 9.09
CA SER A 194 -16.90 14.86 8.91
C SER A 194 -16.88 15.74 10.17
N GLU A 195 -17.66 15.40 11.21
CA GLU A 195 -17.64 16.12 12.50
C GLU A 195 -16.35 15.85 13.29
N SER A 196 -15.75 14.66 13.13
CA SER A 196 -14.47 14.35 13.78
C SER A 196 -13.29 14.86 12.94
N VAL A 197 -13.26 14.51 11.66
CA VAL A 197 -12.22 14.91 10.72
C VAL A 197 -12.85 15.07 9.35
N GLU A 198 -12.75 16.26 8.76
CA GLU A 198 -13.50 16.62 7.54
C GLU A 198 -13.35 15.58 6.43
N TYR A 199 -12.10 15.18 6.15
CA TYR A 199 -11.76 14.29 5.04
C TYR A 199 -12.42 12.91 5.13
N PHE A 200 -12.78 12.43 6.32
CA PHE A 200 -13.52 11.16 6.47
C PHE A 200 -14.90 11.20 5.81
N GLY A 201 -15.51 12.37 5.71
CA GLY A 201 -16.83 12.54 5.09
C GLY A 201 -16.81 13.05 3.65
N VAL A 202 -15.70 13.62 3.18
CA VAL A 202 -15.61 14.24 1.84
C VAL A 202 -14.70 13.49 0.87
N ASP A 203 -13.84 12.60 1.37
CA ASP A 203 -12.98 11.78 0.53
C ASP A 203 -13.56 10.38 0.34
N TYR A 204 -13.24 9.79 -0.82
CA TYR A 204 -13.87 8.57 -1.30
C TYR A 204 -12.81 7.59 -1.74
N THR A 205 -12.98 6.33 -1.36
CA THR A 205 -12.07 5.25 -1.73
C THR A 205 -12.78 4.07 -2.39
N ASP A 206 -12.11 3.47 -3.35
CA ASP A 206 -12.52 2.21 -3.98
C ASP A 206 -11.31 1.35 -4.36
N GLY A 207 -11.58 0.13 -4.86
CA GLY A 207 -10.52 -0.82 -5.21
C GLY A 207 -10.12 -0.75 -6.67
N GLY A 208 -8.86 -0.45 -6.95
CA GLY A 208 -8.29 -0.52 -8.29
C GLY A 208 -7.72 -1.91 -8.64
N PHE A 209 -7.28 -2.05 -9.89
CA PHE A 209 -6.52 -3.20 -10.35
C PHE A 209 -5.43 -2.76 -11.31
N MET A 210 -4.26 -3.36 -11.20
CA MET A 210 -3.14 -3.14 -12.12
C MET A 210 -2.24 -4.37 -12.21
N THR A 211 -1.51 -4.50 -13.31
CA THR A 211 -0.57 -5.61 -13.51
C THR A 211 0.72 -5.14 -14.15
N SER A 212 1.83 -5.80 -13.86
CA SER A 212 3.13 -5.54 -14.50
C SER A 212 3.87 -6.84 -14.75
N ARG A 213 4.75 -6.85 -15.75
CA ARG A 213 5.74 -7.94 -15.94
C ARG A 213 7.11 -7.57 -15.41
N ASP A 214 7.45 -6.28 -15.35
CA ASP A 214 8.78 -5.76 -15.02
C ASP A 214 8.90 -5.16 -13.61
N GLY A 215 7.76 -4.93 -12.93
CA GLY A 215 7.70 -4.26 -11.64
C GLY A 215 7.95 -2.75 -11.70
N ARG A 216 8.05 -2.16 -12.89
CA ARG A 216 8.28 -0.72 -13.11
C ARG A 216 7.15 -0.07 -13.90
N ARG A 217 6.71 -0.70 -14.98
CA ARG A 217 5.60 -0.24 -15.82
C ARG A 217 4.38 -1.13 -15.61
N PHE A 218 3.27 -0.52 -15.19
CA PHE A 218 2.02 -1.22 -14.91
C PHE A 218 0.95 -0.90 -15.96
N LYS A 219 0.26 -1.91 -16.46
CA LYS A 219 -1.06 -1.70 -17.06
C LYS A 219 -2.02 -1.35 -15.93
N PHE A 220 -2.62 -0.18 -16.02
CA PHE A 220 -3.58 0.33 -15.05
C PHE A 220 -4.97 0.41 -15.68
N TRP A 221 -5.98 -0.05 -14.95
CA TRP A 221 -7.38 0.13 -15.33
C TRP A 221 -7.99 1.20 -14.44
N ASP A 222 -8.45 2.30 -15.05
CA ASP A 222 -9.08 3.42 -14.31
C ASP A 222 -10.53 3.11 -13.88
N GLU A 223 -11.07 1.95 -14.22
CA GLU A 223 -12.32 1.49 -13.64
C GLU A 223 -12.06 0.78 -12.31
N ALA A 224 -12.95 1.00 -11.33
CA ALA A 224 -12.82 0.33 -10.05
C ALA A 224 -13.09 -1.17 -10.24
N PHE A 225 -12.16 -1.99 -9.76
CA PHE A 225 -12.27 -3.44 -9.74
C PHE A 225 -13.35 -3.87 -8.75
N ILE A 226 -13.32 -3.31 -7.54
CA ILE A 226 -14.44 -3.40 -6.59
C ILE A 226 -15.14 -2.06 -6.60
N ARG A 227 -16.22 -1.99 -7.39
CA ARG A 227 -16.99 -0.76 -7.58
C ARG A 227 -17.79 -0.43 -6.31
N PRO A 228 -17.78 0.83 -5.87
CA PRO A 228 -18.63 1.25 -4.77
C PRO A 228 -20.10 1.27 -5.24
N GLY A 229 -21.04 0.88 -4.35
CA GLY A 229 -22.48 0.71 -4.67
C GLY A 229 -23.24 2.03 -4.85
N ARG A 230 -24.54 2.12 -4.57
CA ARG A 230 -25.21 3.44 -4.48
C ARG A 230 -24.94 4.09 -3.11
N PRO A 231 -24.73 5.43 -3.03
CA PRO A 231 -24.40 6.11 -1.77
C PRO A 231 -25.54 6.08 -0.73
N VAL A 232 -26.80 5.89 -1.16
CA VAL A 232 -28.00 5.92 -0.30
C VAL A 232 -28.05 4.93 0.88
N ARG A 233 -27.10 3.99 0.97
CA ARG A 233 -27.03 2.97 2.04
C ARG A 233 -25.94 3.22 3.08
N GLY A 234 -25.55 4.48 3.30
CA GLY A 234 -24.46 4.81 4.24
C GLY A 234 -23.13 4.19 3.81
N ARG A 235 -22.86 4.24 2.51
CA ARG A 235 -21.63 3.77 1.87
C ARG A 235 -20.91 4.98 1.27
N TRP A 236 -19.71 4.75 0.75
CA TRP A 236 -18.89 5.75 0.10
C TRP A 236 -18.31 6.76 1.09
N VAL A 237 -17.48 6.25 1.98
CA VAL A 237 -16.68 7.06 2.91
C VAL A 237 -15.21 6.70 2.72
N TYR A 238 -14.32 7.56 3.22
CA TYR A 238 -12.91 7.22 3.32
C TYR A 238 -12.73 5.93 4.13
N GLY A 239 -11.96 5.00 3.59
CA GLY A 239 -11.71 3.69 4.22
C GLY A 239 -12.57 2.56 3.65
N ASP A 240 -13.63 2.88 2.90
CA ASP A 240 -14.41 1.86 2.20
C ASP A 240 -13.59 1.18 1.10
N ASN A 241 -13.83 -0.13 0.91
CA ASN A 241 -13.23 -0.93 -0.15
C ASN A 241 -11.69 -0.86 -0.19
N PHE A 242 -11.01 -0.87 0.95
CA PHE A 242 -9.57 -1.15 0.97
C PHE A 242 -9.34 -2.65 0.73
N GLN A 243 -8.43 -2.99 -0.19
CA GLN A 243 -8.01 -4.37 -0.38
C GLN A 243 -6.83 -4.68 0.55
N ALA A 244 -6.85 -5.86 1.15
CA ALA A 244 -5.71 -6.39 1.88
C ALA A 244 -4.64 -6.92 0.93
N LEU A 245 -3.39 -6.98 1.40
CA LEU A 245 -2.34 -7.73 0.74
C LEU A 245 -2.60 -9.23 0.88
N GLY A 246 -2.39 -9.98 -0.21
CA GLY A 246 -2.53 -11.43 -0.23
C GLY A 246 -3.67 -11.90 -1.13
N LEU A 247 -3.37 -12.86 -2.01
CA LEU A 247 -4.37 -13.60 -2.75
C LEU A 247 -4.64 -14.94 -2.07
N VAL A 248 -5.91 -15.25 -1.86
CA VAL A 248 -6.34 -16.54 -1.33
C VAL A 248 -7.03 -17.32 -2.44
N GLU A 249 -6.47 -18.47 -2.79
CA GLU A 249 -7.13 -19.42 -3.67
C GLU A 249 -8.30 -20.05 -2.91
N THR A 250 -9.49 -19.99 -3.50
CA THR A 250 -10.67 -20.68 -2.96
C THR A 250 -10.74 -22.09 -3.55
N LYS A 251 -11.36 -23.03 -2.82
CA LYS A 251 -11.63 -24.36 -3.37
C LYS A 251 -12.50 -24.20 -4.62
N LEU A 252 -12.24 -25.03 -5.64
CA LEU A 252 -13.13 -25.20 -6.78
C LEU A 252 -14.57 -25.41 -6.28
N GLY A 253 -15.42 -24.40 -6.46
CA GLY A 253 -16.83 -24.51 -6.13
C GLY A 253 -17.48 -25.51 -7.08
N ARG A 254 -17.91 -26.68 -6.58
CA ARG A 254 -18.94 -27.49 -7.26
C ARG A 254 -20.29 -26.80 -7.11
N ASN A 255 -20.45 -25.59 -7.66
CA ASN A 255 -21.75 -24.97 -7.76
C ASN A 255 -22.24 -25.16 -9.20
N ARG A 256 -23.02 -26.24 -9.38
CA ARG A 256 -24.00 -26.31 -10.47
C ARG A 256 -24.88 -25.07 -10.31
N TRP A 257 -24.83 -24.18 -11.28
CA TRP A 257 -25.88 -23.18 -11.45
C TRP A 257 -27.15 -23.96 -11.81
N PRO A 258 -28.27 -23.85 -11.06
CA PRO A 258 -29.55 -24.29 -11.59
C PRO A 258 -29.83 -23.45 -12.84
N ALA A 259 -30.20 -24.14 -13.92
CA ALA A 259 -30.65 -23.53 -15.17
C ALA A 259 -31.90 -22.68 -14.96
#